data_AF-A0A357CR62-F1
#
_entry.id   AF-A0A357CR62-F1
#
_cell.length_a   1.000
_cell.length_b   1.000
_cell.length_c   1.000
_cell.angle_alpha   90.00
_cell.angle_beta   90.00
_cell.angle_gamma   90.00
#
_symmetry.space_group_name_H-M   'P 1'
#
loop_
_entity.id
_entity.type
_entity.pdbx_description
1 polymer ?
#
loop_
_entity_poly.entity_id
_entity_poly.type
_entity_poly.pdbx_seq_one_letter_code
_entity_poly.pdbx_strand_id
1 'polypeptide(L)'
;MDLTKQLASELGFGLEQLNRTIKLFDEGNTLPFIARYRKEVTGGLDEEQLRRLEERLTYLRNLEARKEEVIRSIEEQGKLTPELAQAIQAATVRQDVEDYYRPFRPKRRTRATKAKEQGLEPLAALIWAQELTEGDPQEVAAPYLCPDLGVENSEQALAGALDIIAEQIADQATWRRIIRDFLWENAMLAAELKTEEPEAQVYRQYDQYAEQVKRIPPHRVLALNRGEKEGHLKVRLQL
;
A
#
# COMPACT_ATOMS: atom_id res chain seq x y z
N MET A 1 18.17 -11.17 -2.75
CA MET A 1 17.58 -12.16 -3.68
C MET A 1 18.24 -11.97 -5.04
N ASP A 2 18.56 -13.03 -5.79
CA ASP A 2 19.23 -12.87 -7.09
C ASP A 2 18.20 -12.41 -8.14
N LEU A 3 18.18 -11.09 -8.41
CA LEU A 3 17.25 -10.44 -9.35
C LEU A 3 17.24 -11.13 -10.71
N THR A 4 18.41 -11.58 -11.19
CA THR A 4 18.55 -12.25 -12.48
C THR A 4 17.83 -13.60 -12.49
N LYS A 5 17.84 -14.35 -11.38
CA LYS A 5 17.09 -15.62 -11.28
C LYS A 5 15.58 -15.41 -11.33
N GLN A 6 15.09 -14.37 -10.67
CA GLN A 6 13.67 -14.03 -10.72
C GLN A 6 13.27 -13.63 -12.14
N LEU A 7 14.04 -12.74 -12.79
CA LEU A 7 13.80 -12.32 -14.17
C LEU A 7 13.84 -13.49 -15.16
N ALA A 8 14.76 -14.45 -14.97
CA ALA A 8 14.84 -15.65 -15.80
C ALA A 8 13.56 -16.49 -15.70
N SER A 9 13.05 -16.70 -14.49
CA SER A 9 11.82 -17.45 -14.27
C SER A 9 10.59 -16.74 -14.82
N GLU A 10 10.53 -15.41 -14.73
CA GLU A 10 9.36 -14.61 -15.13
C GLU A 10 9.30 -14.39 -16.65
N LEU A 11 10.46 -14.16 -17.29
CA LEU A 11 10.55 -13.80 -18.70
C LEU A 11 10.93 -14.98 -19.61
N GLY A 12 11.36 -16.10 -19.02
CA GLY A 12 11.75 -17.30 -19.77
C GLY A 12 13.10 -17.19 -20.50
N PHE A 13 13.97 -16.26 -20.07
CA PHE A 13 15.29 -16.06 -20.67
C PHE A 13 16.39 -16.80 -19.89
N GLY A 14 17.48 -17.14 -20.57
CA GLY A 14 18.66 -17.75 -19.93
C GLY A 14 19.36 -16.76 -18.99
N LEU A 15 19.89 -17.24 -17.86
CA LEU A 15 20.59 -16.40 -16.86
C LEU A 15 21.76 -15.63 -17.48
N GLU A 16 22.54 -16.28 -18.33
CA GLU A 16 23.70 -15.65 -18.97
C GLU A 16 23.28 -14.55 -19.96
N GLN A 17 22.22 -14.80 -20.73
CA GLN A 17 21.62 -13.84 -21.66
C GLN A 17 21.11 -12.60 -20.91
N LEU A 18 20.41 -12.82 -19.79
CA LEU A 18 19.95 -11.74 -18.91
C LEU A 18 21.10 -10.94 -18.32
N ASN A 19 22.11 -11.59 -17.76
CA ASN A 19 23.26 -10.89 -17.17
C ASN A 19 23.97 -9.99 -18.18
N ARG A 20 24.19 -10.48 -19.41
CA ARG A 20 24.79 -9.67 -20.49
C ARG A 20 23.91 -8.48 -20.87
N THR A 21 22.59 -8.68 -20.95
CA THR A 21 21.64 -7.64 -21.33
C THR A 21 21.47 -6.59 -20.23
N ILE A 22 21.38 -7.01 -18.97
CA ILE A 22 21.34 -6.14 -17.79
C ILE A 22 22.59 -5.27 -17.73
N LYS A 23 23.77 -5.86 -17.97
CA LYS A 23 25.03 -5.11 -18.02
C LYS A 23 25.01 -3.98 -19.05
N LEU A 24 24.38 -4.19 -20.22
CA LEU A 24 24.23 -3.14 -21.22
C LEU A 24 23.37 -1.97 -20.70
N PHE A 25 22.26 -2.27 -20.01
CA PHE A 25 21.43 -1.24 -19.38
C PHE A 25 22.20 -0.49 -18.27
N ASP A 26 23.01 -1.21 -17.49
CA ASP A 26 23.83 -0.63 -16.41
C ASP A 26 24.95 0.28 -16.91
N GLU A 27 25.46 -0.01 -18.10
CA GLU A 27 26.40 0.86 -18.84
C GLU A 27 25.72 2.11 -19.43
N GLY A 28 24.40 2.29 -19.21
CA GLY A 28 23.65 3.44 -19.69
C GLY A 28 23.21 3.36 -21.15
N ASN A 29 23.29 2.17 -21.77
CA ASN A 29 22.82 2.01 -23.14
C ASN A 29 21.30 2.08 -23.19
N THR A 30 20.78 2.82 -24.17
CA THR A 30 19.33 2.93 -24.35
C THR A 30 18.74 1.68 -25.02
N LEU A 31 17.47 1.39 -24.75
CA LEU A 31 16.77 0.28 -25.38
C LEU A 31 16.85 0.29 -26.92
N PRO A 32 16.63 1.41 -27.64
CA PRO A 32 16.80 1.45 -29.10
C PRO A 32 18.23 1.16 -29.55
N PHE A 33 19.24 1.56 -28.77
CA PHE A 33 20.64 1.27 -29.08
C PHE A 33 20.94 -0.22 -28.92
N ILE A 34 20.48 -0.84 -27.84
CA ILE A 34 20.67 -2.27 -27.58
C ILE A 34 19.98 -3.10 -28.67
N ALA A 35 18.72 -2.79 -28.97
CA ALA A 35 17.92 -3.49 -29.98
C ALA A 35 18.53 -3.43 -31.39
N ARG A 36 19.22 -2.33 -31.73
CA ARG A 36 19.84 -2.14 -33.05
C ARG A 36 21.28 -2.67 -33.14
N TYR A 37 22.09 -2.44 -32.12
CA TYR A 37 23.55 -2.57 -32.20
C TYR A 37 24.15 -3.63 -31.26
N ARG A 38 23.33 -4.29 -30.44
CA ARG A 38 23.79 -5.29 -29.45
C ARG A 38 23.04 -6.62 -29.51
N LYS A 39 22.38 -6.93 -30.63
CA LYS A 39 21.63 -8.19 -30.81
C LYS A 39 22.43 -9.45 -30.51
N GLU A 40 23.69 -9.50 -30.93
CA GLU A 40 24.58 -10.64 -30.65
C GLU A 40 24.83 -10.83 -29.15
N VAL A 41 24.99 -9.73 -28.41
CA VAL A 41 25.27 -9.73 -26.97
C VAL A 41 24.02 -10.15 -26.18
N THR A 42 22.84 -9.73 -26.64
CA THR A 42 21.54 -10.07 -26.02
C THR A 42 21.01 -11.42 -26.48
N GLY A 43 21.67 -12.15 -27.38
CA GLY A 43 21.15 -13.43 -27.90
C GLY A 43 19.88 -13.25 -28.75
N GLY A 44 19.73 -12.10 -29.42
CA GLY A 44 18.65 -11.84 -30.37
C GLY A 44 17.36 -11.31 -29.77
N LEU A 45 17.36 -10.78 -28.54
CA LEU A 45 16.16 -10.17 -27.95
C LEU A 45 15.61 -9.03 -28.83
N ASP A 46 14.30 -9.05 -29.05
CA ASP A 46 13.59 -8.00 -29.76
C ASP A 46 13.27 -6.79 -28.86
N GLU A 47 12.71 -5.74 -29.48
CA GLU A 47 12.44 -4.48 -28.78
C GLU A 47 11.38 -4.64 -27.67
N GLU A 48 10.38 -5.49 -27.87
CA GLU A 48 9.33 -5.71 -26.88
C GLU A 48 9.86 -6.51 -25.69
N GLN A 49 10.67 -7.54 -25.95
CA GLN A 49 11.35 -8.33 -24.93
C GLN A 49 12.30 -7.48 -24.09
N LEU A 50 13.10 -6.61 -24.75
CA LEU A 50 13.99 -5.67 -24.07
C LEU A 50 13.20 -4.67 -23.21
N ARG A 51 12.05 -4.20 -23.68
CA ARG A 51 11.18 -3.29 -22.92
C ARG A 51 10.64 -3.96 -21.66
N ARG A 52 10.07 -5.16 -21.80
CA ARG A 52 9.57 -5.96 -20.67
C ARG A 52 10.66 -6.23 -19.64
N LEU A 53 11.87 -6.54 -20.10
CA LEU A 53 13.04 -6.72 -19.22
C LEU A 53 13.40 -5.44 -18.48
N GLU A 54 13.53 -4.31 -19.19
CA GLU A 54 13.90 -3.02 -18.59
C GLU A 54 12.88 -2.55 -17.55
N GLU A 55 11.59 -2.61 -17.89
CA GLU A 55 10.49 -2.26 -16.98
C GLU A 55 10.52 -3.13 -15.72
N ARG A 56 10.68 -4.45 -15.89
CA ARG A 56 10.67 -5.38 -14.76
C ARG A 56 11.93 -5.27 -13.91
N LEU A 57 13.10 -5.14 -14.52
CA LEU A 57 14.37 -4.91 -13.83
C LEU A 57 14.29 -3.63 -12.99
N THR A 58 13.78 -2.55 -13.57
CA THR A 58 13.59 -1.26 -12.88
C THR A 58 12.64 -1.42 -11.71
N TYR A 59 11.50 -2.11 -11.89
CA TYR A 59 10.57 -2.39 -10.80
C TYR A 59 11.25 -3.13 -9.64
N LEU A 60 11.98 -4.22 -9.93
CA LEU A 60 12.61 -5.04 -8.90
C LEU A 60 13.73 -4.29 -8.17
N ARG A 61 14.52 -3.48 -8.89
CA ARG A 61 15.53 -2.60 -8.27
C ARG A 61 14.89 -1.58 -7.34
N ASN A 62 13.80 -0.95 -7.76
CA ASN A 62 13.06 -0.01 -6.93
C ASN A 62 12.45 -0.68 -5.70
N LEU A 63 12.02 -1.94 -5.83
CA LEU A 63 11.53 -2.73 -4.70
C LEU A 63 12.65 -3.02 -3.69
N GLU A 64 13.80 -3.53 -4.15
CA GLU A 64 14.94 -3.82 -3.26
C GLU A 64 15.46 -2.55 -2.58
N ALA A 65 15.64 -1.45 -3.32
CA ALA A 65 16.03 -0.17 -2.75
C ALA A 65 15.02 0.31 -1.67
N ARG A 66 13.72 0.12 -1.92
CA ARG A 66 12.69 0.47 -0.95
C ARG A 66 12.71 -0.42 0.30
N LYS A 67 12.97 -1.72 0.16
CA LYS A 67 13.15 -2.63 1.30
C LYS A 67 14.31 -2.18 2.17
N GLU A 68 15.46 -1.87 1.58
CA GLU A 68 16.64 -1.40 2.30
C GLU A 68 16.39 -0.08 3.03
N GLU A 69 15.73 0.88 2.38
CA GLU A 69 15.35 2.16 2.99
C GLU A 69 14.43 1.95 4.21
N VAL A 70 13.42 1.10 4.07
CA VAL A 70 12.45 0.79 5.13
C VAL A 70 13.12 0.08 6.30
N ILE A 71 13.93 -0.95 6.03
CA ILE A 71 14.66 -1.70 7.07
C ILE A 71 15.53 -0.75 7.88
N ARG A 72 16.31 0.09 7.20
CA ARG A 72 17.18 1.09 7.84
C ARG A 72 16.39 2.08 8.69
N SER A 73 15.27 2.60 8.17
CA SER A 73 14.43 3.53 8.91
C SER A 73 13.82 2.93 10.18
N ILE A 74 13.46 1.64 10.16
CA ILE A 74 12.92 0.93 11.33
C ILE A 74 14.05 0.58 12.32
N GLU A 75 15.24 0.24 11.81
CA GLU A 75 16.45 -0.01 12.62
C GLU A 75 16.90 1.25 13.37
N GLU A 76 16.92 2.41 12.70
CA GLU A 76 17.22 3.71 13.32
C GLU A 76 16.24 4.07 14.45
N GLN A 77 15.01 3.53 14.43
CA GLN A 77 14.03 3.68 15.51
C GLN A 77 14.21 2.65 16.64
N GLY A 78 15.13 1.69 16.50
CA GLY A 78 15.33 0.60 17.46
C GLY A 78 14.19 -0.41 17.53
N LYS A 79 13.35 -0.48 16.48
CA LYS A 79 12.13 -1.31 16.45
C LYS A 79 12.19 -2.49 15.49
N LEU A 80 13.32 -2.68 14.81
CA LEU A 80 13.49 -3.75 13.83
C LEU A 80 13.69 -5.09 14.54
N THR A 81 12.71 -5.98 14.45
CA THR A 81 12.86 -7.37 14.91
C THR A 81 13.38 -8.27 13.78
N PRO A 82 14.04 -9.40 14.11
CA PRO A 82 14.47 -10.37 13.09
C PRO A 82 13.34 -10.86 12.19
N GLU A 83 12.15 -11.09 12.77
CA GLU A 83 10.96 -11.56 12.05
C GLU A 83 10.46 -10.48 11.08
N LEU A 84 10.45 -9.22 11.50
CA LEU A 84 10.04 -8.10 10.66
C LEU A 84 11.03 -7.86 9.51
N ALA A 85 12.33 -7.92 9.80
CA ALA A 85 13.37 -7.80 8.77
C ALA A 85 13.21 -8.91 7.70
N GLN A 86 12.98 -10.15 8.15
CA GLN A 86 12.75 -11.28 7.25
C GLN A 86 11.47 -11.09 6.42
N ALA A 87 10.38 -10.62 7.03
CA ALA A 87 9.12 -10.36 6.34
C ALA A 87 9.25 -9.28 5.25
N ILE A 88 9.98 -8.18 5.54
CA ILE A 88 10.24 -7.11 4.57
C ILE A 88 11.13 -7.62 3.43
N GLN A 89 12.18 -8.39 3.73
CA GLN A 89 13.05 -8.98 2.71
C GLN A 89 12.30 -9.95 1.79
N ALA A 90 11.37 -10.74 2.34
CA ALA A 90 10.57 -11.70 1.61
C ALA A 90 9.44 -11.07 0.76
N ALA A 91 9.10 -9.79 0.97
CA ALA A 91 8.04 -9.11 0.23
C ALA A 91 8.34 -9.10 -1.28
N THR A 92 7.38 -9.54 -2.11
CA THR A 92 7.55 -9.62 -3.57
C THR A 92 6.97 -8.42 -4.31
N VAL A 93 6.16 -7.61 -3.62
CA VAL A 93 5.53 -6.41 -4.17
C VAL A 93 5.75 -5.22 -3.24
N ARG A 94 5.86 -4.03 -3.84
CA ARG A 94 6.13 -2.78 -3.10
C ARG A 94 5.07 -2.49 -2.04
N GLN A 95 3.81 -2.79 -2.32
CA GLN A 95 2.72 -2.48 -1.39
C GLN A 95 2.87 -3.21 -0.05
N ASP A 96 3.37 -4.45 -0.05
CA ASP A 96 3.59 -5.22 1.18
C ASP A 96 4.69 -4.57 2.03
N VAL A 97 5.76 -4.09 1.40
CA VAL A 97 6.82 -3.31 2.07
C VAL A 97 6.25 -2.04 2.71
N GLU A 98 5.38 -1.32 2.01
CA GLU A 98 4.73 -0.13 2.57
C GLU A 98 3.79 -0.47 3.73
N ASP A 99 3.09 -1.60 3.67
CA ASP A 99 2.22 -2.05 4.76
C ASP A 99 3.03 -2.40 6.01
N TYR A 100 4.18 -3.07 5.87
CA TYR A 100 5.09 -3.31 7.00
C TYR A 100 5.71 -2.03 7.56
N TYR A 101 6.01 -1.05 6.70
CA TYR A 101 6.59 0.23 7.13
C TYR A 101 5.59 1.16 7.82
N ARG A 102 4.30 1.02 7.50
CA ARG A 102 3.22 1.93 7.93
C ARG A 102 3.20 2.25 9.43
N PRO A 103 3.37 1.30 10.38
CA PRO A 103 3.38 1.61 11.81
C PRO A 103 4.55 2.51 12.25
N PHE A 104 5.65 2.52 11.47
CA PHE A 104 6.90 3.21 11.78
C PHE A 104 7.06 4.53 11.03
N ARG A 105 6.19 4.78 10.05
CA ARG A 105 6.21 6.01 9.28
C ARG A 105 5.86 7.20 10.19
N PRO A 106 6.57 8.35 10.12
CA PRO A 106 6.17 9.55 10.81
C PRO A 106 4.73 9.94 10.44
N LYS A 107 3.84 10.00 11.43
CA LYS A 107 2.43 10.34 11.22
C LYS A 107 2.16 11.79 11.57
N ARG A 108 1.28 12.43 10.80
CA ARG A 108 0.61 13.66 11.25
C ARG A 108 -0.20 13.33 12.51
N ARG A 109 -0.40 14.31 13.39
CA ARG A 109 -1.16 14.15 14.64
C ARG A 109 -2.55 13.54 14.35
N THR A 110 -2.71 12.24 14.62
CA THR A 110 -3.97 11.51 14.39
C THR A 110 -4.86 11.57 15.64
N ARG A 111 -6.10 11.11 15.53
CA ARG A 111 -6.97 10.94 16.71
C ARG A 111 -6.34 9.96 17.71
N ALA A 112 -5.75 8.87 17.22
CA ALA A 112 -4.99 7.93 18.05
C ALA A 112 -3.78 8.61 18.71
N THR A 113 -2.95 9.37 17.97
CA THR A 113 -1.83 10.11 18.58
C THR A 113 -2.30 11.06 19.68
N LYS A 114 -3.39 11.79 19.43
CA LYS A 114 -4.00 12.67 20.44
C LYS A 114 -4.45 11.87 21.67
N ALA A 115 -5.15 10.75 21.49
CA ALA A 115 -5.59 9.90 22.59
C ALA A 115 -4.41 9.32 23.40
N LYS A 116 -3.29 8.99 22.74
CA LYS A 116 -2.04 8.58 23.41
C LYS A 116 -1.44 9.70 24.26
N GLU A 117 -1.37 10.91 23.71
CA GLU A 117 -0.94 12.12 24.44
C GLU A 117 -1.85 12.43 25.64
N GLN A 118 -3.12 12.02 25.57
CA GLN A 118 -4.10 12.12 26.66
C GLN A 118 -3.98 11.00 27.71
N GLY A 119 -3.04 10.07 27.56
CA GLY A 119 -2.79 8.99 28.52
C GLY A 119 -3.74 7.80 28.40
N LEU A 120 -4.47 7.64 27.29
CA LEU A 120 -5.46 6.57 27.10
C LEU A 120 -4.87 5.23 26.60
N GLU A 121 -3.55 5.13 26.45
CA GLU A 121 -2.88 3.89 26.05
C GLU A 121 -3.18 2.68 26.97
N PRO A 122 -3.18 2.82 28.32
CA PRO A 122 -3.46 1.68 29.18
C PRO A 122 -4.91 1.20 29.07
N LEU A 123 -5.88 2.09 28.88
CA LEU A 123 -7.28 1.71 28.63
C LEU A 123 -7.43 0.96 27.30
N ALA A 124 -6.75 1.44 26.25
CA ALA A 124 -6.72 0.75 24.96
C ALA A 124 -6.09 -0.65 25.08
N ALA A 125 -5.00 -0.79 25.85
CA ALA A 125 -4.35 -2.08 26.10
C ALA A 125 -5.26 -3.05 26.86
N LEU A 126 -5.98 -2.58 27.87
CA LEU A 126 -6.95 -3.37 28.64
C LEU A 126 -8.07 -3.91 27.75
N ILE A 127 -8.65 -3.04 26.90
CA ILE A 127 -9.69 -3.43 25.93
C ILE A 127 -9.11 -4.43 24.92
N TRP A 128 -7.91 -4.18 24.40
CA TRP A 128 -7.26 -5.06 23.41
C TRP A 128 -6.98 -6.46 23.97
N ALA A 129 -6.52 -6.55 25.21
CA ALA A 129 -6.20 -7.82 25.86
C ALA A 129 -7.46 -8.63 26.21
N GLN A 130 -8.65 -8.01 26.17
CA GLN A 130 -9.92 -8.64 26.54
C GLN A 130 -9.89 -9.25 27.95
N GLU A 131 -9.16 -8.62 28.88
CA GLU A 131 -8.96 -9.12 30.25
C GLU A 131 -10.20 -8.96 31.14
N LEU A 132 -11.05 -7.98 30.84
CA LEU A 132 -12.33 -7.77 31.51
C LEU A 132 -13.47 -8.16 30.57
N THR A 133 -14.20 -9.21 30.95
CA THR A 133 -15.35 -9.73 30.19
C THR A 133 -16.70 -9.41 30.81
N GLU A 134 -16.69 -8.81 32.02
CA GLU A 134 -17.88 -8.42 32.78
C GLU A 134 -17.70 -6.99 33.37
N GLY A 135 -18.81 -6.30 33.60
CA GLY A 135 -18.85 -4.93 34.15
C GLY A 135 -19.34 -3.87 33.16
N ASP A 136 -19.49 -2.63 33.62
CA ASP A 136 -19.85 -1.48 32.79
C ASP A 136 -18.58 -0.84 32.21
N PRO A 137 -18.41 -0.76 30.87
CA PRO A 137 -17.30 -0.06 30.23
C PRO A 137 -17.10 1.38 30.72
N GLN A 138 -18.16 2.08 31.12
CA GLN A 138 -18.06 3.43 31.63
C GLN A 138 -17.37 3.50 33.00
N GLU A 139 -17.61 2.51 33.86
CA GLU A 139 -16.96 2.40 35.17
C GLU A 139 -15.48 2.03 35.02
N VAL A 140 -15.17 1.11 34.10
CA VAL A 140 -13.79 0.71 33.79
C VAL A 140 -12.99 1.86 33.20
N ALA A 141 -13.64 2.78 32.47
CA ALA A 141 -12.99 3.97 31.91
C ALA A 141 -12.77 5.11 32.93
N ALA A 142 -13.50 5.13 34.04
CA ALA A 142 -13.45 6.21 35.04
C ALA A 142 -12.04 6.46 35.63
N PRO A 143 -11.18 5.44 35.87
CA PRO A 143 -9.81 5.66 36.33
C PRO A 143 -8.89 6.33 35.30
N TYR A 144 -9.29 6.39 34.03
CA TYR A 144 -8.50 6.94 32.93
C TYR A 144 -8.93 8.36 32.51
N LEU A 145 -9.81 9.00 33.28
CA LEU A 145 -10.21 10.38 33.04
C LEU A 145 -9.07 11.34 33.38
N CYS A 146 -8.82 12.29 32.49
CA CYS A 146 -7.82 13.32 32.69
C CYS A 146 -8.33 14.66 32.14
N PRO A 147 -9.09 15.42 32.96
CA PRO A 147 -9.62 16.72 32.55
C PRO A 147 -8.53 17.69 32.09
N ASP A 148 -7.35 17.66 32.72
CA ASP A 148 -6.19 18.50 32.36
C ASP A 148 -5.66 18.23 30.94
N LEU A 149 -5.87 17.01 30.43
CA LEU A 149 -5.54 16.62 29.07
C LEU A 149 -6.76 16.63 28.13
N GLY A 150 -7.92 17.13 28.60
CA GLY A 150 -9.15 17.25 27.81
C GLY A 150 -9.93 15.93 27.66
N VAL A 151 -9.86 15.04 28.65
CA VAL A 151 -10.70 13.85 28.78
C VAL A 151 -11.57 14.02 30.03
N GLU A 152 -12.79 14.52 29.84
CA GLU A 152 -13.69 14.96 30.92
C GLU A 152 -14.66 13.87 31.38
N ASN A 153 -14.94 12.88 30.54
CA ASN A 153 -15.91 11.82 30.84
C ASN A 153 -15.54 10.47 30.21
N SER A 154 -16.18 9.40 30.69
CA SER A 154 -15.90 8.03 30.30
C SER A 154 -16.13 7.77 28.81
N GLU A 155 -17.09 8.45 28.19
CA GLU A 155 -17.35 8.33 26.75
C GLU A 155 -16.17 8.84 25.92
N GLN A 156 -15.57 9.97 26.30
CA GLN A 156 -14.38 10.52 25.65
C GLN A 156 -13.17 9.60 25.83
N ALA A 157 -12.99 9.02 27.03
CA ALA A 157 -11.91 8.07 27.30
C ALA A 157 -12.05 6.81 26.43
N LEU A 158 -13.26 6.23 26.36
CA LEU A 158 -13.54 5.07 25.52
C LEU A 158 -13.36 5.39 24.03
N ALA A 159 -13.86 6.52 23.56
CA ALA A 159 -13.69 6.94 22.17
C ALA A 159 -12.21 7.09 21.79
N GLY A 160 -11.39 7.71 22.66
CA GLY A 160 -9.96 7.83 22.45
C GLY A 160 -9.23 6.49 22.46
N ALA A 161 -9.59 5.59 23.39
CA ALA A 161 -9.06 4.22 23.41
C ALA A 161 -9.42 3.43 22.13
N LEU A 162 -10.66 3.58 21.65
CA LEU A 162 -11.11 2.99 20.38
C LEU A 162 -10.37 3.58 19.17
N ASP A 163 -10.06 4.88 19.16
CA ASP A 163 -9.25 5.50 18.10
C ASP A 163 -7.83 4.88 18.07
N ILE A 164 -7.22 4.62 19.24
CA ILE A 164 -5.92 3.93 19.34
C ILE A 164 -6.01 2.52 18.76
N ILE A 165 -7.02 1.75 19.17
CA ILE A 165 -7.23 0.38 18.71
C ILE A 165 -7.51 0.36 17.20
N ALA A 166 -8.36 1.25 16.70
CA ALA A 166 -8.69 1.35 15.28
C ALA A 166 -7.43 1.62 14.44
N GLU A 167 -6.52 2.47 14.90
CA GLU A 167 -5.24 2.71 14.22
C GLU A 167 -4.33 1.47 14.27
N GLN A 168 -4.23 0.80 15.43
CA GLN A 168 -3.48 -0.45 15.55
C GLN A 168 -3.99 -1.51 14.57
N ILE A 169 -5.31 -1.69 14.48
CA ILE A 169 -5.94 -2.61 13.52
C ILE A 169 -5.65 -2.20 12.08
N ALA A 170 -5.84 -0.92 11.76
CA ALA A 170 -5.67 -0.40 10.41
C ALA A 170 -4.22 -0.53 9.87
N ASP A 171 -3.24 -0.60 10.77
CA ASP A 171 -1.82 -0.70 10.46
C ASP A 171 -1.30 -2.13 10.37
N GLN A 172 -2.09 -3.15 10.75
CA GLN A 172 -1.69 -4.55 10.64
C GLN A 172 -1.57 -4.98 9.18
N ALA A 173 -0.34 -5.21 8.70
CA ALA A 173 -0.05 -5.59 7.31
C ALA A 173 -0.86 -6.81 6.85
N THR A 174 -0.95 -7.85 7.69
CA THR A 174 -1.72 -9.07 7.40
C THR A 174 -3.20 -8.78 7.11
N TRP A 175 -3.83 -7.94 7.94
CA TRP A 175 -5.26 -7.61 7.78
C TRP A 175 -5.48 -6.72 6.57
N ARG A 176 -4.57 -5.77 6.29
CA ARG A 176 -4.66 -4.96 5.07
C ARG A 176 -4.58 -5.80 3.81
N ARG A 177 -3.69 -6.82 3.79
CA ARG A 177 -3.60 -7.75 2.67
C ARG A 177 -4.89 -8.52 2.48
N ILE A 178 -5.42 -9.14 3.54
CA ILE A 178 -6.70 -9.89 3.49
C ILE A 178 -7.84 -9.01 2.96
N ILE A 179 -7.98 -7.79 3.49
CA ILE A 179 -9.03 -6.87 3.07
C ILE A 179 -8.83 -6.45 1.60
N ARG A 180 -7.60 -6.15 1.18
CA ARG A 180 -7.30 -5.79 -0.22
C ARG A 180 -7.65 -6.92 -1.18
N ASP A 181 -7.24 -8.14 -0.86
CA ASP A 181 -7.49 -9.31 -1.70
C ASP A 181 -9.00 -9.60 -1.78
N PHE A 182 -9.70 -9.48 -0.64
CA PHE A 182 -11.16 -9.60 -0.60
C PHE A 182 -11.86 -8.54 -1.46
N LEU A 183 -11.46 -7.27 -1.35
CA LEU A 183 -12.02 -6.19 -2.15
C LEU A 183 -11.69 -6.35 -3.63
N TRP A 184 -10.49 -6.79 -3.97
CA TRP A 184 -10.10 -7.05 -5.35
C TRP A 184 -11.01 -8.09 -6.01
N GLU A 185 -11.36 -9.15 -5.28
CA GLU A 185 -12.16 -10.25 -5.81
C GLU A 185 -13.67 -9.97 -5.85
N ASN A 186 -14.18 -9.21 -4.87
CA ASN A 186 -15.62 -9.10 -4.61
C ASN A 186 -16.19 -7.70 -4.83
N ALA A 187 -15.38 -6.63 -4.75
CA ALA A 187 -15.91 -5.28 -4.82
C ALA A 187 -16.32 -4.86 -6.24
N MET A 188 -17.37 -4.05 -6.29
CA MET A 188 -17.81 -3.29 -7.45
C MET A 188 -17.26 -1.86 -7.33
N LEU A 189 -16.63 -1.37 -8.38
CA LEU A 189 -16.36 0.06 -8.51
C LEU A 189 -17.61 0.71 -9.07
N ALA A 190 -18.16 1.66 -8.32
CA ALA A 190 -19.30 2.46 -8.71
C ALA A 190 -18.90 3.91 -8.95
N ALA A 191 -19.49 4.53 -9.96
CA ALA A 191 -19.29 5.93 -10.28
C ALA A 191 -20.64 6.64 -10.51
N GLU A 192 -20.71 7.88 -10.06
CA GLU A 192 -21.86 8.77 -10.22
C GLU A 192 -21.38 10.18 -10.59
N LEU A 193 -22.14 10.87 -11.45
CA LEU A 193 -21.88 12.27 -11.75
C LEU A 193 -22.15 13.14 -10.51
N LYS A 194 -21.28 14.12 -10.28
CA LYS A 194 -21.47 15.12 -9.22
C LYS A 194 -22.26 16.34 -9.70
N THR A 195 -22.14 16.71 -10.97
CA THR A 195 -22.78 17.89 -11.57
C THR A 195 -23.24 17.59 -13.00
N GLU A 196 -24.19 18.37 -13.50
CA GLU A 196 -24.68 18.30 -14.90
C GLU A 196 -24.03 19.35 -15.82
N GLU A 197 -22.94 19.97 -15.38
CA GLU A 197 -22.22 21.00 -16.16
C GLU A 197 -21.75 20.44 -17.53
N PRO A 198 -21.68 21.27 -18.58
CA PRO A 198 -21.26 20.84 -19.92
C PRO A 198 -19.94 20.05 -19.93
N GLU A 199 -18.99 20.45 -19.09
CA GLU A 199 -17.68 19.81 -18.90
C GLU A 199 -17.82 18.40 -18.31
N ALA A 200 -18.78 18.20 -17.41
CA ALA A 200 -19.07 16.90 -16.80
C ALA A 200 -19.73 15.92 -17.79
N GLN A 201 -20.38 16.42 -18.85
CA GLN A 201 -21.10 15.59 -19.82
C GLN A 201 -20.20 14.64 -20.61
N VAL A 202 -18.89 14.93 -20.70
CA VAL A 202 -17.89 14.02 -21.28
C VAL A 202 -17.83 12.68 -20.51
N TYR A 203 -18.22 12.69 -19.24
CA TYR A 203 -18.25 11.52 -18.36
C TYR A 203 -19.64 10.89 -18.20
N ARG A 204 -20.66 11.33 -18.97
CA ARG A 204 -22.05 10.85 -18.84
C ARG A 204 -22.19 9.33 -18.92
N GLN A 205 -21.35 8.67 -19.72
CA GLN A 205 -21.34 7.20 -19.82
C GLN A 205 -20.97 6.47 -18.51
N TYR A 206 -20.38 7.19 -17.55
CA TYR A 206 -20.01 6.69 -16.23
C TYR A 206 -20.98 7.12 -15.13
N ASP A 207 -22.10 7.76 -15.48
CA ASP A 207 -23.16 8.00 -14.51
C ASP A 207 -23.89 6.70 -14.19
N GLN A 208 -24.15 6.47 -12.90
CA GLN A 208 -24.71 5.22 -12.38
C GLN A 208 -23.96 3.95 -12.85
N TYR A 209 -22.67 4.10 -13.13
CA TYR A 209 -21.83 2.99 -13.57
C TYR A 209 -21.46 2.10 -12.39
N ALA A 210 -21.47 0.78 -12.60
CA ALA A 210 -20.96 -0.20 -11.65
C ALA A 210 -20.31 -1.38 -12.36
N GLU A 211 -19.07 -1.73 -12.02
CA GLU A 211 -18.37 -2.88 -12.59
C GLU A 211 -17.45 -3.54 -11.57
N GLN A 212 -17.27 -4.87 -11.63
CA GLN A 212 -16.36 -5.61 -10.76
C GLN A 212 -14.92 -5.10 -10.94
N VAL A 213 -14.24 -4.76 -9.84
CA VAL A 213 -12.90 -4.16 -9.85
C VAL A 213 -11.92 -4.94 -10.73
N LYS A 214 -11.88 -6.27 -10.59
CA LYS A 214 -10.97 -7.14 -11.35
C LYS A 214 -11.22 -7.22 -12.86
N ARG A 215 -12.37 -6.75 -13.35
CA ARG A 215 -12.77 -6.83 -14.76
C ARG A 215 -12.63 -5.52 -15.53
N ILE A 216 -12.42 -4.41 -14.81
CA ILE A 216 -12.42 -3.07 -15.41
C ILE A 216 -11.21 -2.93 -16.36
N PRO A 217 -11.43 -2.65 -17.65
CA PRO A 217 -10.35 -2.48 -18.58
C PRO A 217 -9.56 -1.17 -18.30
N PRO A 218 -8.24 -1.12 -18.59
CA PRO A 218 -7.37 0.01 -18.21
C PRO A 218 -7.85 1.38 -18.68
N HIS A 219 -8.41 1.47 -19.90
CA HIS A 219 -8.90 2.74 -20.44
C HIS A 219 -10.08 3.32 -19.65
N ARG A 220 -10.94 2.46 -19.06
CA ARG A 220 -12.04 2.90 -18.19
C ARG A 220 -11.53 3.39 -16.84
N VAL A 221 -10.57 2.68 -16.26
CA VAL A 221 -9.90 3.12 -15.02
C VAL A 221 -9.30 4.51 -15.20
N LEU A 222 -8.62 4.76 -16.34
CA LEU A 222 -8.06 6.08 -16.65
C LEU A 222 -9.15 7.17 -16.78
N ALA A 223 -10.27 6.86 -17.43
CA ALA A 223 -11.37 7.81 -17.58
C ALA A 223 -12.04 8.14 -16.25
N LEU A 224 -12.30 7.13 -15.42
CA LEU A 224 -12.86 7.27 -14.07
C LEU A 224 -11.94 8.11 -13.16
N ASN A 225 -10.64 7.79 -13.13
CA ASN A 225 -9.65 8.55 -12.36
C ASN A 225 -9.54 10.00 -12.83
N ARG A 226 -9.64 10.25 -14.14
CA ARG A 226 -9.63 11.60 -14.70
C ARG A 226 -10.87 12.38 -14.25
N GLY A 227 -12.06 11.81 -14.44
CA GLY A 227 -13.31 12.45 -14.04
C GLY A 227 -13.40 12.70 -12.54
N GLU A 228 -12.85 11.80 -11.71
CA GLU A 228 -12.76 12.01 -10.25
C GLU A 228 -11.80 13.16 -9.91
N LYS A 229 -10.61 13.18 -10.53
CA LYS A 229 -9.60 14.22 -10.30
C LYS A 229 -10.06 15.62 -10.72
N GLU A 230 -10.84 15.70 -11.80
CA GLU A 230 -11.46 16.93 -12.29
C GLU A 230 -12.71 17.32 -11.48
N GLY A 231 -13.17 16.46 -10.57
CA GLY A 231 -14.31 16.74 -9.69
C GLY A 231 -15.68 16.51 -10.32
N HIS A 232 -15.74 15.92 -11.52
CA HIS A 232 -16.99 15.62 -12.22
C HIS A 232 -17.62 14.28 -11.78
N LEU A 233 -16.77 13.31 -11.40
CA LEU A 233 -17.23 12.01 -10.91
C LEU A 233 -16.98 11.85 -9.41
N LYS A 234 -17.83 11.05 -8.78
CA LYS A 234 -17.59 10.44 -7.48
C LYS A 234 -17.41 8.95 -7.68
N VAL A 235 -16.22 8.45 -7.40
CA VAL A 235 -15.89 7.03 -7.51
C VAL A 235 -15.85 6.41 -6.12
N ARG A 236 -16.42 5.22 -5.97
CA ARG A 236 -16.42 4.47 -4.70
C ARG A 236 -16.36 2.98 -4.95
N LEU A 237 -15.85 2.25 -3.97
CA LEU A 237 -16.00 0.80 -3.91
C LEU A 237 -17.27 0.46 -3.13
N GLN A 238 -18.00 -0.53 -3.63
CA GLN A 238 -19.19 -1.11 -2.99
C GLN A 238 -19.00 -2.62 -2.95
N LEU A 239 -19.55 -3.27 -1.92
CA LEU A 239 -19.60 -4.72 -1.78
C LEU A 239 -21.03 -5.20 -2.00
#